data_AF-A0A835AKP3-F1
#
_entry.id   AF-A0A835AKP3-F1
#
_cell.length_a   1.000
_cell.length_b   1.000
_cell.length_c   1.000
_cell.angle_alpha   90.00
_cell.angle_beta   90.00
_cell.angle_gamma   90.00
#
_symmetry.space_group_name_H-M   'P 1'
#
loop_
_entity.id
_entity.type
_entity.pdbx_description
1 polymer ?
#
loop_
_entity_poly.entity_id
_entity_poly.type
_entity_poly.pdbx_seq_one_letter_code
_entity_poly.pdbx_strand_id
1 'polypeptide(L)'
;MAPSKTSVSLLMAVAVVLAVAAMSSSPATAQLTHDNCAKDKKVTVQNLCTHDVTLTLEPLANSPHLFNGTAYTLHPHSHAEFPVCWFTGRLHVAGAATAEFHVGVDGGCFYLASNTRQPGQNVPVIVSPHGAPLLGECPAVGCPVEGRCSVSQVPSGRCRNVQEIKVIYCSPRV
;
A
#
# COMPACT_ATOMS: atom_id res chain seq x y z
N MET A 1 26.15 13.90 -66.85
CA MET A 1 24.98 14.72 -66.48
C MET A 1 24.21 14.01 -65.38
N ALA A 2 23.71 14.80 -64.43
CA ALA A 2 23.23 14.45 -63.09
C ALA A 2 22.24 13.27 -62.96
N PRO A 3 22.24 12.57 -61.81
CA PRO A 3 21.09 11.87 -61.26
C PRO A 3 20.17 12.83 -60.48
N SER A 4 18.85 12.65 -60.56
CA SER A 4 17.83 13.39 -59.78
C SER A 4 16.83 12.37 -59.23
N LYS A 5 16.97 11.94 -57.97
CA LYS A 5 16.36 12.45 -56.71
C LYS A 5 15.06 11.72 -56.30
N THR A 6 15.22 10.93 -55.23
CA THR A 6 14.36 10.77 -54.01
C THR A 6 12.90 10.31 -54.19
N SER A 7 12.39 9.32 -53.45
CA SER A 7 12.26 9.24 -51.97
C SER A 7 12.06 7.77 -51.54
N VAL A 8 12.82 7.18 -50.60
CA VAL A 8 12.72 7.25 -49.12
C VAL A 8 11.35 6.82 -48.55
N SER A 9 11.34 5.62 -47.93
CA SER A 9 10.75 5.27 -46.62
C SER A 9 10.18 3.83 -46.66
N LEU A 10 10.88 2.83 -46.12
CA LEU A 10 11.03 2.53 -44.68
C LEU A 10 9.69 2.08 -44.06
N LEU A 11 9.58 0.79 -43.72
CA LEU A 11 9.23 0.32 -42.36
C LEU A 11 9.03 -1.21 -42.36
N MET A 12 10.12 -1.91 -42.08
CA MET A 12 10.07 -3.16 -41.30
C MET A 12 9.50 -2.82 -39.92
N ALA A 13 8.35 -3.38 -39.58
CA ALA A 13 7.89 -3.44 -38.19
C ALA A 13 8.30 -4.81 -37.63
N VAL A 14 9.48 -4.85 -37.01
CA VAL A 14 9.93 -5.96 -36.16
C VAL A 14 9.09 -5.92 -34.88
N ALA A 15 8.21 -6.90 -34.71
CA ALA A 15 7.46 -7.10 -33.48
C ALA A 15 8.41 -7.65 -32.40
N VAL A 16 8.91 -6.77 -31.53
CA VAL A 16 9.58 -7.18 -30.29
C VAL A 16 8.48 -7.43 -29.24
N VAL A 17 8.17 -8.70 -29.02
CA VAL A 17 7.36 -9.13 -27.87
C VAL A 17 8.25 -9.07 -26.63
N LEU A 18 8.20 -7.97 -25.87
CA LEU A 18 8.69 -7.95 -24.50
C LEU A 18 7.70 -8.73 -23.63
N ALA A 19 8.06 -9.96 -23.29
CA ALA A 19 7.44 -10.68 -22.19
C ALA A 19 7.88 -10.04 -20.86
N VAL A 20 7.11 -9.06 -20.38
CA VAL A 20 7.18 -8.65 -18.97
C VAL A 20 6.54 -9.77 -18.18
N ALA A 21 7.36 -10.61 -17.55
CA ALA A 21 6.90 -11.56 -16.55
C ALA A 21 6.40 -10.76 -15.34
N ALA A 22 5.14 -10.34 -15.37
CA ALA A 22 4.42 -9.94 -14.18
C ALA A 22 4.39 -11.18 -13.27
N MET A 23 5.26 -11.20 -12.26
CA MET A 23 5.12 -12.14 -11.15
C MET A 23 3.86 -11.72 -10.40
N SER A 24 2.72 -12.25 -10.85
CA SER A 24 1.43 -12.15 -10.18
C SER A 24 1.56 -12.83 -8.82
N SER A 25 1.99 -12.07 -7.82
CA SER A 25 1.92 -12.50 -6.43
C SER A 25 0.44 -12.50 -6.06
N SER A 26 -0.19 -13.67 -6.18
CA SER A 26 -1.58 -13.85 -5.81
C SER A 26 -1.78 -13.43 -4.35
N PRO A 27 -2.89 -12.75 -4.00
CA PRO A 27 -3.21 -12.48 -2.60
C PRO A 27 -3.23 -13.80 -1.83
N ALA A 28 -2.67 -13.79 -0.62
CA ALA A 28 -2.77 -14.93 0.27
C ALA A 28 -4.21 -15.02 0.79
N THR A 29 -4.74 -16.24 0.95
CA THR A 29 -6.07 -16.45 1.50
C THR A 29 -6.09 -16.08 2.98
N ALA A 30 -6.37 -14.81 3.29
CA ALA A 30 -6.72 -14.42 4.64
C ALA A 30 -7.96 -15.21 5.08
N GLN A 31 -8.04 -15.58 6.36
CA GLN A 31 -9.20 -16.31 6.89
C GLN A 31 -10.45 -15.43 6.79
N LEU A 32 -11.43 -15.78 5.94
CA LEU A 32 -12.66 -14.99 5.69
C LEU A 32 -13.91 -15.55 6.42
N THR A 33 -13.77 -16.63 7.19
CA THR A 33 -14.91 -17.49 7.60
C THR A 33 -15.42 -17.30 9.03
N HIS A 34 -14.88 -16.36 9.80
CA HIS A 34 -15.43 -16.03 11.13
C HIS A 34 -16.70 -15.17 10.98
N ASP A 35 -17.71 -15.36 11.85
CA ASP A 35 -19.01 -14.66 11.74
C ASP A 35 -18.87 -13.12 11.78
N ASN A 36 -17.82 -12.62 12.44
CA ASN A 36 -17.46 -11.20 12.48
C ASN A 36 -16.63 -10.73 11.26
N CYS A 37 -16.38 -11.58 10.26
CA CYS A 37 -15.73 -11.23 8.99
C CYS A 37 -16.68 -10.54 7.99
N ALA A 38 -17.98 -10.43 8.31
CA ALA A 38 -19.07 -10.02 7.41
C ALA A 38 -19.03 -8.55 6.91
N LYS A 39 -17.88 -7.87 6.93
CA LYS A 39 -17.76 -6.43 6.62
C LYS A 39 -16.85 -6.10 5.43
N ASP A 40 -16.58 -7.07 4.53
CA ASP A 40 -15.68 -6.89 3.36
C ASP A 40 -14.41 -6.12 3.71
N LYS A 41 -13.81 -6.50 4.85
CA LYS A 41 -12.68 -5.76 5.40
C LYS A 41 -11.45 -5.99 4.52
N LYS A 42 -10.64 -4.95 4.36
CA LYS A 42 -9.43 -5.03 3.53
C LYS A 42 -8.30 -4.14 4.01
N VAL A 43 -7.10 -4.53 3.62
CA VAL A 43 -5.90 -3.68 3.69
C VAL A 43 -5.58 -3.28 2.26
N THR A 44 -5.48 -1.99 2.00
CA THR A 44 -5.09 -1.47 0.69
C THR A 44 -3.73 -0.82 0.80
N VAL A 45 -2.81 -1.22 -0.07
CA VAL A 45 -1.48 -0.60 -0.14
C VAL A 45 -1.37 0.13 -1.47
N GLN A 46 -1.03 1.42 -1.42
CA GLN A 46 -0.95 2.29 -2.59
C GLN A 46 0.47 2.79 -2.78
N ASN A 47 0.99 2.66 -3.99
CA ASN A 47 2.24 3.27 -4.41
C ASN A 47 1.94 4.49 -5.27
N LEU A 48 2.11 5.70 -4.73
CA LEU A 48 2.01 6.95 -5.48
C LEU A 48 3.38 7.47 -5.91
N CYS A 49 4.45 6.72 -5.64
CA CYS A 49 5.80 7.05 -6.06
C CYS A 49 5.94 6.91 -7.59
N THR A 50 6.97 7.54 -8.14
CA THR A 50 7.39 7.38 -9.54
C THR A 50 8.26 6.14 -9.78
N HIS A 51 8.51 5.34 -8.75
CA HIS A 51 9.33 4.13 -8.78
C HIS A 51 8.60 2.97 -8.08
N ASP A 52 9.05 1.74 -8.36
CA ASP A 52 8.55 0.54 -7.69
C ASP A 52 8.75 0.61 -6.18
N VAL A 53 7.78 0.10 -5.44
CA VAL A 53 7.86 -0.08 -3.99
C VAL A 53 7.75 -1.56 -3.67
N THR A 54 8.80 -2.12 -3.07
CA THR A 54 8.82 -3.52 -2.63
C THR A 54 8.41 -3.60 -1.17
N LEU A 55 7.24 -4.19 -0.93
CA LEU A 55 6.68 -4.45 0.39
C LEU A 55 7.29 -5.73 0.96
N THR A 56 7.68 -5.71 2.22
CA THR A 56 7.86 -6.94 3.02
C THR A 56 6.94 -6.91 4.24
N LEU A 57 6.48 -8.09 4.64
CA LEU A 57 5.48 -8.25 5.70
C LEU A 57 6.10 -8.94 6.91
N GLU A 58 5.84 -8.38 8.09
CA GLU A 58 6.07 -9.04 9.38
C GLU A 58 4.70 -9.24 10.04
N PRO A 59 4.07 -10.41 9.87
CA PRO A 59 2.82 -10.74 10.55
C PRO A 59 3.05 -10.81 12.07
N LEU A 60 2.14 -10.24 12.84
CA LEU A 60 2.13 -10.28 14.30
C LEU A 60 0.87 -11.01 14.79
N ALA A 61 0.87 -11.44 16.05
CA ALA A 61 -0.28 -12.08 16.69
C ALA A 61 -0.86 -13.28 15.91
N ASN A 62 0.00 -14.07 15.24
CA ASN A 62 -0.39 -15.20 14.37
C ASN A 62 -1.31 -14.81 13.20
N SER A 63 -1.21 -13.56 12.72
CA SER A 63 -2.00 -13.09 11.58
C SER A 63 -1.66 -13.85 10.30
N PRO A 64 -2.65 -14.07 9.42
CA PRO A 64 -2.38 -14.60 8.09
C PRO A 64 -1.51 -13.61 7.30
N HIS A 65 -0.74 -14.12 6.34
CA HIS A 65 -0.04 -13.24 5.39
C HIS A 65 -1.06 -12.49 4.51
N LEU A 66 -0.74 -11.24 4.13
CA LEU A 66 -1.55 -10.46 3.19
C LEU A 66 -1.34 -10.93 1.74
N PHE A 67 -0.10 -11.29 1.39
CA PHE A 67 0.30 -11.75 0.07
C PHE A 67 1.20 -12.98 0.17
N ASN A 68 1.23 -13.78 -0.89
CA ASN A 68 2.11 -14.94 -0.97
C ASN A 68 3.57 -14.52 -1.20
N GLY A 69 4.51 -15.24 -0.58
CA GLY A 69 5.96 -15.01 -0.73
C GLY A 69 6.55 -14.09 0.35
N THR A 70 7.82 -13.73 0.17
CA THR A 70 8.58 -12.88 1.12
C THR A 70 8.47 -11.39 0.83
N ALA A 71 8.04 -11.03 -0.39
CA ALA A 71 7.91 -9.65 -0.84
C ALA A 71 6.79 -9.50 -1.88
N TYR A 72 6.25 -8.28 -1.99
CA TYR A 72 5.25 -7.90 -2.97
C TYR A 72 5.64 -6.56 -3.59
N THR A 73 5.77 -6.49 -4.92
CA THR A 73 6.16 -5.26 -5.62
C THR A 73 4.93 -4.53 -6.14
N LEU A 74 4.77 -3.27 -5.73
CA LEU A 74 3.80 -2.35 -6.31
C LEU A 74 4.48 -1.44 -7.32
N HIS A 75 3.95 -1.41 -8.54
CA HIS A 75 4.43 -0.52 -9.60
C HIS A 75 4.05 0.95 -9.34
N PRO A 76 4.70 1.93 -10.01
CA PRO A 76 4.36 3.34 -9.88
C PRO A 76 2.86 3.58 -10.12
N HIS A 77 2.24 4.42 -9.30
CA HIS A 77 0.84 4.81 -9.39
C HIS A 77 -0.16 3.64 -9.38
N SER A 78 0.17 2.56 -8.68
CA SER A 78 -0.66 1.36 -8.55
C SER A 78 -1.12 1.13 -7.10
N HIS A 79 -2.05 0.21 -6.93
CA HIS A 79 -2.46 -0.27 -5.61
C HIS A 79 -2.76 -1.77 -5.63
N ALA A 80 -2.70 -2.39 -4.46
CA ALA A 80 -3.18 -3.73 -4.22
C ALA A 80 -4.15 -3.72 -3.04
N GLU A 81 -5.18 -4.56 -3.13
CA GLU A 81 -6.18 -4.76 -2.08
C GLU A 81 -6.07 -6.19 -1.55
N PHE A 82 -6.00 -6.31 -0.23
CA PHE A 82 -5.89 -7.59 0.46
C PHE A 82 -7.12 -7.75 1.36
N PRO A 83 -8.11 -8.57 0.96
CA PRO A 83 -9.22 -8.91 1.82
C PRO A 83 -8.71 -9.54 3.11
N VAL A 84 -9.20 -9.10 4.26
CA VAL A 84 -8.84 -9.65 5.57
C VAL A 84 -10.08 -9.72 6.45
N CYS A 85 -10.19 -10.74 7.28
CA CYS A 85 -11.17 -10.69 8.38
C CYS A 85 -10.64 -9.93 9.58
N TRP A 86 -9.38 -10.18 9.89
CA TRP A 86 -8.58 -9.48 10.86
C TRP A 86 -7.13 -9.58 10.41
N PHE A 87 -6.31 -8.63 10.82
CA PHE A 87 -4.89 -8.67 10.56
C PHE A 87 -4.16 -7.78 11.55
N THR A 88 -3.03 -8.23 12.06
CA THR A 88 -2.08 -7.45 12.83
C THR A 88 -0.69 -7.66 12.24
N GLY A 89 0.03 -6.58 11.93
CA GLY A 89 1.37 -6.72 11.42
C GLY A 89 2.04 -5.41 11.09
N ARG A 90 3.26 -5.55 10.56
CA ARG A 90 4.09 -4.45 10.08
C ARG A 90 4.36 -4.59 8.59
N LEU A 91 4.21 -3.49 7.88
CA LEU A 91 4.64 -3.34 6.49
C LEU A 91 5.93 -2.52 6.44
N HIS A 92 6.91 -3.06 5.74
CA HIS A 92 8.23 -2.46 5.56
C HIS A 92 8.47 -2.16 4.07
N VAL A 93 9.05 -0.99 3.83
CA VAL A 93 9.51 -0.53 2.51
C VAL A 93 10.85 0.15 2.68
N ALA A 94 11.79 -0.15 1.80
CA ALA A 94 13.11 0.48 1.83
C ALA A 94 12.97 2.01 1.73
N GLY A 95 13.58 2.72 2.69
CA GLY A 95 13.50 4.18 2.75
C GLY A 95 12.17 4.73 3.24
N ALA A 96 11.22 3.93 3.72
CA ALA A 96 10.03 4.39 4.42
C ALA A 96 10.11 4.10 5.92
N ALA A 97 9.31 4.80 6.71
CA ALA A 97 9.03 4.35 8.07
C ALA A 97 8.16 3.07 8.04
N THR A 98 8.31 2.21 9.04
CA THR A 98 7.43 1.05 9.22
C THR A 98 6.01 1.51 9.49
N ALA A 99 5.05 0.92 8.78
CA ALA A 99 3.64 1.04 9.08
C ALA A 99 3.20 -0.18 9.90
N GLU A 100 2.71 0.03 11.12
CA GLU A 100 2.16 -1.02 11.98
C GLU A 100 0.66 -0.82 12.12
N PHE A 101 -0.13 -1.88 11.99
CA PHE A 101 -1.57 -1.76 12.11
C PHE A 101 -2.24 -3.06 12.53
N HIS A 102 -3.42 -2.90 13.12
CA HIS A 102 -4.36 -3.91 13.52
C HIS A 102 -5.74 -3.56 12.96
N VAL A 103 -6.37 -4.52 12.30
CA VAL A 103 -7.78 -4.51 11.93
C VAL A 103 -8.46 -5.63 12.70
N GLY A 104 -9.35 -5.26 13.62
CA GLY A 104 -10.11 -6.18 14.46
C GLY A 104 -11.35 -6.71 13.76
N VAL A 105 -11.80 -7.88 14.21
CA VAL A 105 -13.03 -8.51 13.70
C VAL A 105 -14.28 -7.65 13.96
N ASP A 106 -14.30 -6.90 15.05
CA ASP A 106 -15.38 -6.01 15.48
C ASP A 106 -15.37 -4.64 14.78
N GLY A 107 -14.33 -4.35 13.98
CA GLY A 107 -14.10 -3.05 13.35
C GLY A 107 -13.40 -2.04 14.28
N GLY A 108 -12.85 -2.50 15.41
CA GLY A 108 -11.82 -1.77 16.13
C GLY A 108 -10.50 -1.80 15.35
N CYS A 109 -9.66 -0.78 15.52
CA CYS A 109 -8.36 -0.74 14.87
C CYS A 109 -7.31 -0.04 15.74
N PHE A 110 -6.07 -0.35 15.45
CA PHE A 110 -4.90 0.40 15.88
C PHE A 110 -4.00 0.58 14.67
N TYR A 111 -3.32 1.71 14.55
CA TYR A 111 -2.38 1.92 13.47
C TYR A 111 -1.39 3.01 13.84
N LEU A 112 -0.15 2.84 13.39
CA LEU A 112 0.98 3.73 13.62
C LEU A 112 1.85 3.81 12.37
N ALA A 113 2.41 4.99 12.18
CA ALA A 113 3.57 5.23 11.35
C ALA A 113 4.42 6.29 12.05
N SER A 114 5.73 6.29 11.82
CA SER A 114 6.59 7.33 12.41
C SER A 114 6.07 8.72 12.02
N ASN A 115 5.87 9.56 13.03
CA ASN A 115 5.57 10.98 12.87
C ASN A 115 6.84 11.84 12.84
N THR A 116 8.00 11.22 12.65
CA THR A 116 9.28 11.88 12.39
C THR A 116 9.98 11.18 11.22
N ARG A 117 10.75 11.94 10.45
CA ARG A 117 11.56 11.40 9.36
C ARG A 117 12.98 11.16 9.87
N GLN A 118 13.45 9.91 9.85
CA GLN A 118 14.85 9.61 10.14
C GLN A 118 15.72 9.83 8.90
N PRO A 119 17.03 10.12 9.06
CA PRO A 119 17.96 10.14 7.95
C PRO A 119 17.88 8.85 7.12
N GLY A 120 17.78 8.97 5.80
CA GLY A 120 17.61 7.83 4.89
C GLY A 120 16.17 7.40 4.61
N GLN A 121 15.17 7.92 5.36
CA GLN A 121 13.76 7.62 5.11
C GLN A 121 13.15 8.56 4.04
N ASN A 122 13.53 8.39 2.78
CA ASN A 122 13.12 9.28 1.68
C ASN A 122 11.75 8.96 1.05
N VAL A 123 11.11 7.87 1.43
CA VAL A 123 9.77 7.45 0.98
C VAL A 123 8.75 7.81 2.07
N PRO A 124 7.90 8.84 1.86
CA PRO A 124 6.81 9.18 2.77
C PRO A 124 5.82 8.02 2.90
N VAL A 125 5.23 7.84 4.07
CA VAL A 125 4.16 6.86 4.31
C VAL A 125 3.05 7.49 5.14
N ILE A 126 1.80 7.16 4.80
CA ILE A 126 0.60 7.51 5.55
C ILE A 126 -0.22 6.25 5.78
N VAL A 127 -0.78 6.10 6.99
CA VAL A 127 -1.78 5.09 7.31
C VAL A 127 -3.10 5.79 7.63
N SER A 128 -4.18 5.40 6.96
CA SER A 128 -5.50 6.00 7.15
C SER A 128 -6.60 4.94 7.25
N PRO A 129 -7.47 5.00 8.28
CA PRO A 129 -8.63 4.13 8.38
C PRO A 129 -9.82 4.68 7.58
N HIS A 130 -10.66 3.77 7.07
CA HIS A 130 -11.86 4.06 6.30
C HIS A 130 -12.99 3.12 6.75
N GLY A 131 -14.23 3.61 6.65
CA GLY A 131 -15.43 2.86 7.00
C GLY A 131 -16.70 3.59 6.56
N ALA A 132 -17.79 2.86 6.40
CA ALA A 132 -19.09 3.40 6.02
C ALA A 132 -20.18 3.00 7.05
N PRO A 133 -20.48 3.85 8.06
CA PRO A 133 -19.78 5.08 8.44
C PRO A 133 -18.53 4.79 9.29
N LEU A 134 -17.48 5.60 9.16
CA LEU A 134 -16.35 5.60 10.09
C LEU A 134 -16.72 6.40 11.34
N LEU A 135 -16.50 5.84 12.53
CA LEU A 135 -16.98 6.44 13.79
C LEU A 135 -15.83 6.77 14.73
N GLY A 136 -15.95 7.92 15.42
CA GLY A 136 -14.99 8.38 16.43
C GLY A 136 -13.81 9.17 15.84
N GLU A 137 -12.72 9.23 16.61
CA GLU A 137 -11.49 9.93 16.22
C GLU A 137 -10.57 8.97 15.46
N CYS A 138 -10.54 9.13 14.14
CA CYS A 138 -9.81 8.26 13.21
C CYS A 138 -8.83 9.06 12.33
N PRO A 139 -7.83 9.77 12.91
CA PRO A 139 -6.90 10.58 12.12
C PRO A 139 -6.01 9.69 11.24
N ALA A 140 -5.61 10.16 10.06
CA ALA A 140 -4.49 9.53 9.35
C ALA A 140 -3.18 9.82 10.11
N VAL A 141 -2.24 8.87 10.13
CA VAL A 141 -0.92 9.01 10.77
C VAL A 141 0.21 8.87 9.74
N GLY A 142 1.36 9.48 10.01
CA GLY A 142 2.53 9.44 9.15
C GLY A 142 3.09 10.82 8.80
N CYS A 143 4.13 10.85 7.96
CA CYS A 143 4.82 12.08 7.56
C CYS A 143 4.74 12.28 6.04
N PRO A 144 3.91 13.22 5.53
CA PRO A 144 3.98 13.65 4.15
C PRO A 144 5.22 14.52 3.87
N VAL A 145 5.50 14.78 2.58
CA VAL A 145 6.72 15.47 2.09
C VAL A 145 6.89 16.91 2.62
N GLU A 146 5.89 17.53 3.25
CA GLU A 146 5.90 18.96 3.61
C GLU A 146 5.69 19.24 5.11
N GLY A 147 6.48 18.59 5.97
CA GLY A 147 6.82 19.10 7.30
C GLY A 147 5.72 19.06 8.38
N ARG A 148 4.49 18.69 8.05
CA ARG A 148 3.43 18.42 9.01
C ARG A 148 3.18 16.93 9.07
N CYS A 149 3.96 16.23 9.88
CA CYS A 149 3.62 14.87 10.25
C CYS A 149 2.29 14.89 10.99
N SER A 150 1.37 14.03 10.58
CA SER A 150 0.15 13.81 11.34
C SER A 150 0.53 13.47 12.78
N VAL A 151 -0.08 14.19 13.71
CA VAL A 151 0.26 14.11 15.13
C VAL A 151 0.18 12.65 15.57
N SER A 152 1.15 12.21 16.37
CA SER A 152 1.11 10.92 17.08
C SER A 152 -0.06 10.93 18.05
N GLN A 153 -1.26 10.74 17.50
CA GLN A 153 -2.34 10.16 18.23
C GLN A 153 -2.40 8.76 17.68
N VAL A 154 -1.82 7.82 18.43
CA VAL A 154 -2.42 6.49 18.51
C VAL A 154 -3.93 6.75 18.54
N PRO A 155 -4.72 6.21 17.60
CA PRO A 155 -6.17 6.41 17.62
C PRO A 155 -6.61 6.18 19.05
N SER A 156 -7.39 7.08 19.64
CA SER A 156 -7.62 7.19 21.10
C SER A 156 -8.39 5.99 21.70
N GLY A 157 -8.32 4.81 21.07
CA GLY A 157 -9.21 3.67 21.23
C GLY A 157 -10.61 3.94 20.68
N ARG A 158 -10.84 5.13 20.11
CA ARG A 158 -12.16 5.61 19.69
C ARG A 158 -12.49 5.35 18.23
N CYS A 159 -11.52 5.00 17.40
CA CYS A 159 -11.77 4.70 16.01
C CYS A 159 -12.49 3.35 15.87
N ARG A 160 -13.70 3.39 15.29
CA ARG A 160 -14.63 2.25 15.22
C ARG A 160 -15.26 2.13 13.84
N ASN A 161 -15.78 0.94 13.57
CA ASN A 161 -16.39 0.55 12.31
C ASN A 161 -15.41 0.69 11.13
N VAL A 162 -14.12 0.42 11.37
CA VAL A 162 -13.11 0.36 10.33
C VAL A 162 -13.36 -0.84 9.43
N GLN A 163 -13.48 -0.56 8.15
CA GLN A 163 -13.60 -1.57 7.09
C GLN A 163 -12.31 -1.67 6.27
N GLU A 164 -11.56 -0.58 6.18
CA GLU A 164 -10.34 -0.54 5.39
C GLU A 164 -9.23 0.22 6.09
N ILE A 165 -8.01 -0.31 6.03
CA ILE A 165 -6.78 0.44 6.33
C ILE A 165 -6.05 0.66 5.01
N LYS A 166 -5.81 1.94 4.66
CA LYS A 166 -4.99 2.32 3.52
C LYS A 166 -3.59 2.70 3.99
N VAL A 167 -2.57 2.02 3.47
CA VAL A 167 -1.15 2.37 3.62
C VAL A 167 -0.68 2.98 2.30
N ILE A 168 -0.29 4.25 2.33
CA ILE A 168 -0.02 5.05 1.13
C ILE A 168 1.44 5.50 1.15
N TYR A 169 2.20 5.08 0.15
CA TYR A 169 3.59 5.50 -0.07
C TYR A 169 3.67 6.66 -1.05
N CYS A 170 4.59 7.60 -0.80
CA CYS A 170 4.77 8.85 -1.56
C CYS A 170 3.48 9.68 -1.66
N SER A 171 2.76 9.82 -0.55
CA SER A 171 1.55 10.64 -0.52
C SER A 171 1.83 12.05 -1.07
N PRO A 172 1.10 12.50 -2.11
CA PRO A 172 1.06 13.91 -2.43
C PRO A 172 0.42 14.66 -1.24
N ARG A 173 0.70 15.96 -1.17
CA ARG A 173 0.26 16.90 -0.11
C ARG A 173 -1.11 16.52 0.47
N VAL A 174 -1.17 16.34 1.79
CA VAL A 174 -2.43 16.16 2.55
C VAL A 174 -2.89 17.51 3.07
#